data_AF-A0A9Q1EYJ4-F1
#
_entry.id   AF-A0A9Q1EYJ4-F1
#
_cell.length_a   1.000
_cell.length_b   1.000
_cell.length_c   1.000
_cell.angle_alpha   90.00
_cell.angle_beta   90.00
_cell.angle_gamma   90.00
#
_symmetry.space_group_name_H-M   'P 1'
#
loop_
_entity.id
_entity.type
_entity.pdbx_description
1 polymer ?
#
loop_
_entity_poly.entity_id
_entity_poly.type
_entity_poly.pdbx_seq_one_letter_code
_entity_poly.pdbx_strand_id
1 'polypeptide(L)'
;MKEKTIKRLKTTVKQSEHALEEKEELVQMLTQKLSLQDKWKQEKVALQKRLSVMRGNVARARQERHDSKEQAEASIQQLKAELKQMERRERELQAVVDCTERDEVATFENGRYTNEIREVCMTLLTEGNVSIRKLPKVLTTVIKNLTGKVPQRLPSKTLLSSRIMMEARIVASKQVSLKSGKHLTLGLRQVAGGDAETYLTAFKESIDSLAAAITSAEEEKSVIVASLVSSIKCLMSDQAAVNGVFNRLLAQFREELLPSIIPEFDSLSTDQQQQLVEMGTFACRMHLLVNMEPAAARALHVLDITLSEGTNPHSLHSEEAGTRRVIRTAAALFTRRGSAVAGAPDMWEVFLRGKGQQKNHLVTYHGRRMNISFQNALALYFHWEDATSFLAD
;
A
#
# COMPACT_ATOMS: atom_id res chain seq x y z
N MET A 1 -106.16 20.63 -88.98
CA MET A 1 -105.28 19.64 -88.29
C MET A 1 -103.78 19.93 -88.45
N LYS A 2 -103.30 20.40 -89.64
CA LYS A 2 -101.87 20.69 -89.89
C LYS A 2 -101.27 21.85 -89.07
N GLU A 3 -102.06 22.88 -88.72
CA GLU A 3 -101.58 24.09 -88.04
C GLU A 3 -101.22 23.88 -86.55
N LYS A 4 -101.95 23.02 -85.85
CA LYS A 4 -101.72 22.68 -84.44
C LYS A 4 -100.42 21.87 -84.27
N THR A 5 -100.10 21.04 -85.26
CA THR A 5 -98.85 20.27 -85.34
C THR A 5 -97.64 21.17 -85.60
N ILE A 6 -97.77 22.15 -86.50
CA ILE A 6 -96.72 23.14 -86.78
C ILE A 6 -96.41 23.99 -85.54
N LYS A 7 -97.44 24.41 -84.78
CA LYS A 7 -97.25 25.20 -83.56
C LYS A 7 -96.53 24.40 -82.46
N ARG A 8 -96.88 23.12 -82.26
CA ARG A 8 -96.15 22.21 -81.36
C ARG A 8 -94.70 22.02 -81.80
N LEU A 9 -94.46 21.74 -83.09
CA LEU A 9 -93.10 21.58 -83.64
C LEU A 9 -92.25 22.84 -83.44
N LYS A 10 -92.80 24.05 -83.63
CA LYS A 10 -92.08 25.31 -83.35
C LYS A 10 -91.70 25.47 -81.87
N THR A 11 -92.57 25.07 -80.95
CA THR A 11 -92.26 25.10 -79.52
C THR A 11 -91.20 24.07 -79.16
N THR A 12 -91.28 22.86 -79.73
CA THR A 12 -90.27 21.81 -79.53
C THR A 12 -88.91 22.20 -80.10
N VAL A 13 -88.89 22.85 -81.28
CA VAL A 13 -87.66 23.39 -81.91
C VAL A 13 -87.02 24.46 -81.01
N LYS A 14 -87.80 25.43 -80.51
CA LYS A 14 -87.28 26.43 -79.56
C LYS A 14 -86.76 25.83 -78.26
N GLN A 15 -87.44 24.82 -77.72
CA GLN A 15 -86.97 24.10 -76.53
C GLN A 15 -85.68 23.32 -76.82
N SER A 16 -85.55 22.71 -78.01
CA SER A 16 -84.31 22.05 -78.40
C SER A 16 -83.17 23.01 -78.71
N GLU A 17 -83.44 24.22 -79.23
CA GLU A 17 -82.44 25.27 -79.43
C GLU A 17 -81.92 25.80 -78.09
N HIS A 18 -82.80 26.12 -77.14
CA HIS A 18 -82.40 26.53 -75.79
C HIS A 18 -81.62 25.42 -75.05
N ALA A 19 -82.07 24.17 -75.17
CA ALA A 19 -81.36 23.03 -74.59
C ALA A 19 -80.01 22.74 -75.29
N LEU A 20 -79.83 23.18 -76.54
CA LEU A 20 -78.56 23.11 -77.25
C LEU A 20 -77.60 24.20 -76.74
N GLU A 21 -78.08 25.44 -76.58
CA GLU A 21 -77.32 26.55 -75.98
C GLU A 21 -76.84 26.22 -74.56
N GLU A 22 -77.71 25.73 -73.68
CA GLU A 22 -77.33 25.29 -72.33
C GLU A 22 -76.28 24.17 -72.34
N LYS A 23 -76.36 23.26 -73.33
CA LYS A 23 -75.37 22.19 -73.50
C LYS A 23 -74.04 22.74 -74.00
N GLU A 24 -74.03 23.70 -74.91
CA GLU A 24 -72.82 24.35 -75.41
C GLU A 24 -72.10 25.12 -74.30
N GLU A 25 -72.83 25.84 -73.45
CA GLU A 25 -72.29 26.50 -72.25
C GLU A 25 -71.71 25.49 -71.25
N LEU A 26 -72.41 24.39 -71.00
CA LEU A 26 -71.93 23.31 -70.14
C LEU A 26 -70.64 22.67 -70.69
N VAL A 27 -70.57 22.46 -72.01
CA VAL A 27 -69.37 21.94 -72.68
C VAL A 27 -68.22 22.94 -72.54
N GLN A 28 -68.43 24.23 -72.78
CA GLN A 28 -67.40 25.25 -72.57
C GLN A 28 -66.88 25.28 -71.12
N MET A 29 -67.79 25.25 -70.14
CA MET A 29 -67.40 25.17 -68.73
C MET A 29 -66.62 23.90 -68.39
N LEU A 30 -67.02 22.75 -68.94
CA LEU A 30 -66.33 21.48 -68.76
C LEU A 30 -64.93 21.50 -69.40
N THR A 31 -64.80 22.06 -70.60
CA THR A 31 -63.50 22.24 -71.28
C THR A 31 -62.59 23.17 -70.47
N GLN A 32 -63.12 24.26 -69.93
CA GLN A 32 -62.36 25.17 -69.08
C GLN A 32 -61.91 24.48 -67.78
N LYS A 33 -62.80 23.72 -67.12
CA LYS A 33 -62.47 22.92 -65.92
C LYS A 33 -61.41 21.86 -66.21
N LEU A 34 -61.49 21.14 -67.33
CA LEU A 34 -60.47 20.18 -67.74
C LEU A 34 -59.11 20.85 -67.95
N SER A 35 -59.07 22.01 -68.63
CA SER A 35 -57.82 22.76 -68.82
C SER A 35 -57.18 23.21 -67.50
N LEU A 36 -58.00 23.63 -66.52
CA LEU A 36 -57.53 23.98 -65.19
C LEU A 36 -57.02 22.75 -64.46
N GLN A 37 -57.73 21.63 -64.53
CA GLN A 37 -57.32 20.38 -63.92
C GLN A 37 -55.95 19.92 -64.44
N ASP A 38 -55.68 20.08 -65.73
CA ASP A 38 -54.37 19.75 -66.31
C ASP A 38 -53.26 20.71 -65.87
N LYS A 39 -53.54 22.02 -65.78
CA LYS A 39 -52.61 22.99 -65.17
C LYS A 39 -52.26 22.63 -63.72
N TRP A 40 -53.27 22.31 -62.92
CA TRP A 40 -53.08 21.87 -61.53
C TRP A 40 -52.27 20.58 -61.42
N LYS A 41 -52.47 19.61 -62.31
CA LYS A 41 -51.65 18.39 -62.37
C LYS A 41 -50.19 18.71 -62.71
N GLN A 42 -49.95 19.57 -63.69
CA GLN A 42 -48.59 19.98 -64.09
C GLN A 42 -47.88 20.70 -62.94
N GLU A 43 -48.56 21.64 -62.27
CA GLU A 43 -48.01 22.37 -61.14
C GLU A 43 -47.72 21.45 -59.94
N LYS A 44 -48.62 20.50 -59.65
CA LYS A 44 -48.39 19.47 -58.62
C LYS A 44 -47.12 18.65 -58.91
N VAL A 45 -46.93 18.21 -60.15
CA VAL A 45 -45.72 17.46 -60.55
C VAL A 45 -44.47 18.33 -60.41
N ALA A 46 -44.53 19.60 -60.83
CA ALA A 46 -43.42 20.54 -60.70
C ALA A 46 -43.04 20.80 -59.22
N LEU A 47 -44.03 20.99 -58.35
CA LEU A 47 -43.84 21.15 -56.91
C LEU A 47 -43.27 19.88 -56.27
N GLN A 48 -43.76 18.70 -56.64
CA GLN A 48 -43.22 17.43 -56.16
C GLN A 48 -41.74 17.25 -56.55
N LYS A 49 -41.36 17.64 -57.78
CA LYS A 49 -39.97 17.61 -58.24
C LYS A 49 -39.10 18.59 -57.44
N ARG A 50 -39.58 19.82 -57.20
CA ARG A 50 -38.85 20.80 -56.35
C ARG A 50 -38.69 20.31 -54.91
N LEU A 51 -39.73 19.71 -54.33
CA LEU A 51 -39.69 19.12 -52.99
C LEU A 51 -38.66 17.99 -52.89
N SER A 52 -38.59 17.13 -53.91
CA SER A 52 -37.59 16.06 -53.98
C SER A 52 -36.17 16.61 -54.00
N VAL A 53 -35.90 17.63 -54.81
CA VAL A 53 -34.58 18.30 -54.87
C VAL A 53 -34.23 18.96 -53.54
N MET A 54 -35.16 19.71 -52.93
CA MET A 54 -34.92 20.35 -51.64
C MET A 54 -34.64 19.34 -50.53
N ARG A 55 -35.37 18.21 -50.50
CA ARG A 55 -35.10 17.12 -49.55
C ARG A 55 -33.70 16.54 -49.73
N GLY A 56 -33.28 16.34 -50.98
CA GLY A 56 -31.91 15.90 -51.30
C GLY A 56 -30.85 16.88 -50.81
N ASN A 57 -31.05 18.18 -51.03
CA ASN A 57 -30.11 19.21 -50.58
C ASN A 57 -30.04 19.32 -49.05
N VAL A 58 -31.18 19.24 -48.36
CA VAL A 58 -31.23 19.25 -46.90
C VAL A 58 -30.55 18.02 -46.31
N ALA A 59 -30.74 16.84 -46.92
CA ALA A 59 -30.05 15.62 -46.49
C ALA A 59 -28.53 15.76 -46.64
N ARG A 60 -28.06 16.29 -47.78
CA ARG A 60 -26.63 16.52 -48.03
C ARG A 60 -26.02 17.53 -47.04
N ALA A 61 -26.68 18.67 -46.83
CA ALA A 61 -26.22 19.68 -45.88
C ALA A 61 -26.20 19.17 -44.42
N ARG A 62 -27.13 18.25 -44.07
CA ARG A 62 -27.10 17.58 -42.76
C ARG A 62 -25.92 16.64 -42.64
N GLN A 63 -25.61 15.87 -43.68
CA GLN A 63 -24.45 14.99 -43.70
C GLN A 63 -23.15 15.79 -43.60
N GLU A 64 -22.98 16.84 -44.41
CA GLU A 64 -21.79 17.70 -44.36
C GLU A 64 -21.59 18.35 -42.98
N ARG A 65 -22.68 18.77 -42.32
CA ARG A 65 -22.63 19.27 -40.94
C ARG A 65 -22.24 18.18 -39.94
N HIS A 66 -22.73 16.96 -40.12
CA HIS A 66 -22.38 15.84 -39.26
C HIS A 66 -20.89 15.52 -39.37
N ASP A 67 -20.40 15.35 -40.61
CA ASP A 67 -19.00 15.03 -40.89
C ASP A 67 -18.06 16.15 -40.39
N SER A 68 -18.44 17.42 -40.60
CA SER A 68 -17.68 18.57 -40.08
C SER A 68 -17.64 18.60 -38.54
N LYS A 69 -18.75 18.23 -37.88
CA LYS A 69 -18.82 18.17 -36.42
C LYS A 69 -17.94 17.05 -35.88
N GLU A 70 -17.98 15.88 -36.50
CA GLU A 70 -17.16 14.72 -36.13
C GLU A 70 -15.66 15.04 -36.28
N GLN A 71 -15.27 15.69 -37.38
CA GLN A 71 -13.89 16.14 -37.60
C GLN A 71 -13.44 17.19 -36.56
N ALA A 72 -14.32 18.13 -36.19
CA ALA A 72 -14.02 19.11 -35.15
C ALA A 72 -13.89 18.46 -33.77
N GLU A 73 -14.75 17.49 -33.43
CA GLU A 73 -14.68 16.75 -32.17
C GLU A 73 -13.40 15.92 -32.07
N ALA A 74 -12.99 15.24 -33.15
CA ALA A 74 -11.71 14.53 -33.21
C ALA A 74 -10.52 15.47 -33.00
N SER A 75 -10.54 16.65 -33.63
CA SER A 75 -9.48 17.66 -33.48
C SER A 75 -9.40 18.20 -32.04
N ILE A 76 -10.55 18.45 -31.39
CA ILE A 76 -10.62 18.87 -29.99
C ILE A 76 -10.05 17.79 -29.07
N GLN A 77 -10.35 16.52 -29.32
CA GLN A 77 -9.81 15.42 -28.52
C GLN A 77 -8.29 15.30 -28.67
N GLN A 78 -7.77 15.43 -29.89
CA GLN A 78 -6.33 15.43 -30.14
C GLN A 78 -5.63 16.59 -29.41
N LEU A 79 -6.13 17.82 -29.55
CA LEU A 79 -5.55 18.99 -28.87
C LEU A 79 -5.60 18.86 -27.35
N LYS A 80 -6.67 18.29 -26.78
CA LYS A 80 -6.76 18.01 -25.34
C LYS A 80 -5.70 16.99 -24.89
N ALA A 81 -5.44 15.97 -25.70
CA ALA A 81 -4.41 14.97 -25.41
C ALA A 81 -3.00 15.59 -25.44
N GLU A 82 -2.72 16.41 -26.45
CA GLU A 82 -1.46 17.15 -26.58
C GLU A 82 -1.24 18.13 -25.42
N LEU A 83 -2.28 18.89 -25.03
CA LEU A 83 -2.22 19.83 -23.91
C LEU A 83 -1.90 19.10 -22.59
N LYS A 84 -2.58 17.97 -22.33
CA LYS A 84 -2.29 17.12 -21.15
C LYS A 84 -0.86 16.57 -21.16
N GLN A 85 -0.31 16.24 -22.33
CA GLN A 85 1.06 15.80 -22.47
C GLN A 85 2.06 16.93 -22.20
N MET A 86 1.78 18.13 -22.69
CA MET A 86 2.61 19.32 -22.46
C MET A 86 2.61 19.73 -20.98
N GLU A 87 1.45 19.75 -20.32
CA GLU A 87 1.34 20.01 -18.86
C GLU A 87 2.10 18.98 -18.01
N ARG A 88 2.21 17.74 -18.49
CA ARG A 88 3.02 16.71 -17.84
C ARG A 88 4.52 17.02 -17.99
N ARG A 89 4.96 17.34 -19.21
CA ARG A 89 6.36 17.69 -19.50
C ARG A 89 6.80 18.94 -18.74
N GLU A 90 5.93 19.96 -18.67
CA GLU A 90 6.19 21.17 -17.89
C GLU A 90 6.40 20.86 -16.42
N ARG A 91 5.55 20.02 -15.82
CA ARG A 91 5.73 19.54 -14.44
C ARG A 91 7.04 18.75 -14.25
N GLU A 92 7.38 17.88 -15.19
CA GLU A 92 8.63 17.09 -15.14
C GLU A 92 9.86 18.01 -15.23
N LEU A 93 9.86 18.99 -16.13
CA LEU A 93 10.95 19.96 -16.28
C LEU A 93 11.06 20.88 -15.06
N GLN A 94 9.93 21.39 -14.54
CA GLN A 94 9.90 22.22 -13.34
C GLN A 94 10.49 21.46 -12.14
N ALA A 95 10.18 20.17 -12.00
CA ALA A 95 10.77 19.33 -10.96
C ALA A 95 12.30 19.17 -11.11
N VAL A 96 12.82 19.09 -12.34
CA VAL A 96 14.27 19.05 -12.60
C VAL A 96 14.94 20.37 -12.23
N VAL A 97 14.33 21.51 -12.60
CA VAL A 97 14.83 22.85 -12.28
C VAL A 97 14.87 23.05 -10.76
N ASP A 98 13.78 22.73 -10.05
CA ASP A 98 13.76 22.80 -8.58
C ASP A 98 14.81 21.87 -7.94
N CYS A 99 15.05 20.70 -8.57
CA CYS A 99 16.10 19.76 -8.17
C CYS A 99 17.51 20.20 -8.57
N THR A 100 17.71 21.27 -9.34
CA THR A 100 19.05 21.80 -9.65
C THR A 100 19.34 23.09 -8.89
N GLU A 101 18.36 23.97 -8.69
CA GLU A 101 18.59 25.32 -8.15
C GLU A 101 18.60 25.42 -6.62
N ARG A 102 17.91 24.51 -5.90
CA ARG A 102 17.78 24.61 -4.43
C ARG A 102 18.78 23.74 -3.70
N ASP A 103 19.47 24.22 -2.67
CA ASP A 103 20.34 23.37 -1.83
C ASP A 103 19.56 22.38 -0.92
N GLU A 104 18.24 22.56 -0.86
CA GLU A 104 17.32 21.76 -0.05
C GLU A 104 16.26 21.07 -0.90
N VAL A 105 15.85 19.87 -0.48
CA VAL A 105 14.71 19.15 -1.06
C VAL A 105 13.44 19.63 -0.38
N ALA A 106 12.47 20.11 -1.15
CA ALA A 106 11.15 20.51 -0.66
C ALA A 106 10.40 19.29 -0.10
N THR A 107 10.18 19.29 1.21
CA THR A 107 9.46 18.22 1.92
C THR A 107 8.23 18.74 2.66
N PHE A 108 7.96 20.04 2.59
CA PHE A 108 6.87 20.70 3.30
C PHE A 108 6.31 21.88 2.49
N GLU A 109 5.04 21.79 2.13
CA GLU A 109 4.35 22.77 1.28
C GLU A 109 2.93 23.01 1.78
N ASN A 110 2.45 24.26 1.72
CA ASN A 110 1.07 24.61 2.10
C ASN A 110 0.67 24.13 3.52
N GLY A 111 1.60 24.22 4.47
CA GLY A 111 1.35 23.81 5.86
C GLY A 111 1.31 22.30 6.12
N ARG A 112 1.63 21.47 5.12
CA ARG A 112 1.65 20.00 5.23
C ARG A 112 2.93 19.41 4.63
N TYR A 113 3.29 18.21 5.09
CA TYR A 113 4.36 17.44 4.45
C TYR A 113 3.91 16.98 3.07
N THR A 114 4.83 16.94 2.11
CA THR A 114 4.55 16.44 0.75
C THR A 114 4.14 14.97 0.80
N ASN A 115 3.37 14.51 -0.18
CA ASN A 115 2.87 13.14 -0.17
C ASN A 115 4.02 12.13 -0.29
N GLU A 116 5.05 12.49 -1.04
CA GLU A 116 6.24 11.69 -1.32
C GLU A 116 7.02 11.43 -0.03
N ILE A 117 7.33 12.46 0.77
CA ILE A 117 8.04 12.26 2.03
C ILE A 117 7.17 11.50 3.04
N ARG A 118 5.83 11.66 2.98
CA ARG A 118 4.91 10.93 3.84
C ARG A 118 4.88 9.45 3.48
N GLU A 119 4.81 9.12 2.19
CA GLU A 119 4.84 7.76 1.66
C GLU A 119 6.15 7.06 2.04
N VAL A 120 7.30 7.69 1.78
CA VAL A 120 8.61 7.14 2.17
C VAL A 120 8.67 6.89 3.68
N CYS A 121 8.17 7.82 4.50
CA CYS A 121 8.07 7.61 5.95
C CYS A 121 7.22 6.38 6.28
N MET A 122 6.06 6.21 5.64
CA MET A 122 5.17 5.06 5.88
C MET A 122 5.85 3.75 5.50
N THR A 123 6.39 3.65 4.29
CA THR A 123 7.10 2.45 3.78
C THR A 123 8.27 2.06 4.67
N LEU A 124 9.10 3.02 5.10
CA LEU A 124 10.23 2.73 5.99
C LEU A 124 9.78 2.23 7.37
N LEU A 125 8.63 2.72 7.86
CA LEU A 125 8.07 2.29 9.15
C LEU A 125 7.43 0.90 9.07
N THR A 126 6.75 0.56 7.97
CA THR A 126 5.99 -0.69 7.84
C THR A 126 6.81 -1.82 7.20
N GLU A 127 7.47 -1.55 6.09
CA GLU A 127 8.21 -2.54 5.30
C GLU A 127 9.69 -2.55 5.68
N GLY A 128 10.26 -1.36 5.90
CA GLY A 128 11.67 -1.20 6.25
C GLY A 128 12.01 -1.51 7.72
N ASN A 129 11.01 -1.72 8.58
CA ASN A 129 11.16 -1.90 10.03
C ASN A 129 12.08 -0.85 10.69
N VAL A 130 12.11 0.38 10.15
CA VAL A 130 12.93 1.46 10.66
C VAL A 130 12.27 2.03 11.91
N SER A 131 12.99 2.07 13.02
CA SER A 131 12.50 2.71 14.25
C SER A 131 12.16 4.19 13.99
N ILE A 132 11.01 4.66 14.49
CA ILE A 132 10.60 6.08 14.46
C ILE A 132 11.71 7.01 14.94
N ARG A 133 12.51 6.60 15.93
CA ARG A 133 13.63 7.40 16.47
C ARG A 133 14.77 7.56 15.48
N LYS A 134 14.96 6.59 14.58
CA LYS A 134 16.04 6.57 13.57
C LYS A 134 15.58 7.14 12.23
N LEU A 135 14.27 7.19 11.98
CA LEU A 135 13.70 7.61 10.70
C LEU A 135 14.24 8.96 10.19
N PRO A 136 14.32 10.04 10.98
CA PRO A 136 14.84 11.31 10.48
C PRO A 136 16.30 11.20 10.03
N LYS A 137 17.13 10.48 10.81
CA LYS A 137 18.56 10.28 10.47
C LYS A 137 18.72 9.47 9.18
N VAL A 138 17.90 8.43 8.99
CA VAL A 138 17.90 7.63 7.76
C VAL A 138 17.54 8.51 6.57
N LEU A 139 16.45 9.28 6.65
CA LEU A 139 16.01 10.17 5.57
C LEU A 139 17.06 11.21 5.22
N THR A 140 17.63 11.92 6.21
CA THR A 140 18.70 12.89 5.96
C THR A 140 19.91 12.24 5.30
N THR A 141 20.32 11.05 5.74
CA THR A 141 21.51 10.36 5.19
C THR A 141 21.26 9.93 3.75
N VAL A 142 20.10 9.33 3.47
CA VAL A 142 19.76 8.84 2.14
C VAL A 142 19.62 10.00 1.15
N ILE A 143 18.86 11.05 1.51
CA ILE A 143 18.68 12.22 0.65
C ILE A 143 20.02 12.89 0.37
N LYS A 144 20.83 13.13 1.41
CA LYS A 144 22.16 13.74 1.25
C LYS A 144 23.09 12.94 0.36
N ASN A 145 23.11 11.61 0.49
CA ASN A 145 24.00 10.78 -0.31
C ASN A 145 23.54 10.63 -1.76
N LEU A 146 22.23 10.68 -2.03
CA LEU A 146 21.70 10.51 -3.38
C LEU A 146 21.66 11.81 -4.18
N THR A 147 21.34 12.94 -3.53
CA THR A 147 21.12 14.21 -4.23
C THR A 147 22.18 15.26 -3.89
N GLY A 148 23.02 15.02 -2.89
CA GLY A 148 23.92 16.05 -2.34
C GLY A 148 23.21 17.08 -1.44
N LYS A 149 21.88 17.00 -1.29
CA LYS A 149 21.05 18.02 -0.63
C LYS A 149 20.51 17.56 0.72
N VAL A 150 19.96 18.48 1.48
CA VAL A 150 19.28 18.17 2.76
C VAL A 150 17.76 18.37 2.65
N PRO A 151 16.95 17.57 3.36
CA PRO A 151 15.51 17.81 3.41
C PRO A 151 15.20 19.10 4.17
N GLN A 152 14.36 19.96 3.59
CA GLN A 152 13.97 21.25 4.19
C GLN A 152 13.36 21.08 5.59
N ARG A 153 12.45 20.11 5.74
CA ARG A 153 11.79 19.82 7.02
C ARG A 153 11.41 18.36 7.13
N LEU A 154 11.72 17.74 8.26
CA LEU A 154 11.32 16.37 8.54
C LEU A 154 10.19 16.31 9.59
N PRO A 155 9.27 15.33 9.49
CA PRO A 155 8.26 15.11 10.50
C PRO A 155 8.85 14.97 11.91
N SER A 156 8.25 15.66 12.88
CA SER A 156 8.66 15.52 14.27
C SER A 156 8.34 14.11 14.78
N LYS A 157 9.06 13.66 15.82
CA LYS A 157 8.82 12.37 16.45
C LYS A 157 7.35 12.19 16.86
N THR A 158 6.74 13.24 17.41
CA THR A 158 5.33 13.22 17.83
C THR A 158 4.40 12.98 16.64
N LEU A 159 4.59 13.71 15.54
CA LEU A 159 3.77 13.56 14.32
C LEU A 159 3.98 12.18 13.68
N LEU A 160 5.22 11.68 13.68
CA LEU A 160 5.54 10.34 13.22
C LEU A 160 4.79 9.29 14.04
N SER A 161 4.82 9.38 15.37
CA SER A 161 4.15 8.41 16.24
C SER A 161 2.62 8.50 16.22
N SER A 162 2.05 9.70 16.16
CA SER A 162 0.60 9.89 16.33
C SER A 162 -0.18 9.77 15.03
N ARG A 163 0.37 10.27 13.92
CA ARG A 163 -0.37 10.40 12.66
C ARG A 163 0.21 9.51 11.58
N ILE A 164 1.50 9.65 11.26
CA ILE A 164 2.09 8.93 10.13
C ILE A 164 2.19 7.44 10.43
N MET A 165 2.52 7.02 11.66
CA MET A 165 2.52 5.60 12.04
C MET A 165 1.10 5.01 12.03
N MET A 166 0.10 5.78 12.46
CA MET A 166 -1.31 5.35 12.41
C MET A 166 -1.78 5.19 10.97
N GLU A 167 -1.48 6.16 10.11
CA GLU A 167 -1.75 6.07 8.67
C GLU A 167 -1.00 4.91 8.03
N ALA A 168 0.29 4.74 8.33
CA ALA A 168 1.09 3.62 7.83
C ALA A 168 0.50 2.28 8.28
N ARG A 169 0.04 2.17 9.53
CA ARG A 169 -0.67 0.99 10.03
C ARG A 169 -1.96 0.74 9.27
N ILE A 170 -2.76 1.78 9.02
CA ILE A 170 -4.02 1.66 8.26
C ILE A 170 -3.73 1.24 6.82
N VAL A 171 -2.73 1.82 6.18
CA VAL A 171 -2.30 1.49 4.80
C VAL A 171 -1.72 0.09 4.71
N ALA A 172 -0.91 -0.33 5.69
CA ALA A 172 -0.40 -1.69 5.79
C ALA A 172 -1.49 -2.70 6.18
N SER A 173 -2.63 -2.24 6.68
CA SER A 173 -3.71 -3.12 7.03
C SER A 173 -4.41 -3.61 5.77
N LYS A 174 -4.49 -4.93 5.61
CA LYS A 174 -5.21 -5.53 4.48
C LYS A 174 -6.70 -5.45 4.77
N GLN A 175 -7.45 -4.82 3.88
CA GLN A 175 -8.90 -4.88 3.93
C GLN A 175 -9.39 -6.19 3.31
N VAL A 176 -10.19 -6.93 4.05
CA VAL A 176 -10.87 -8.15 3.59
C VAL A 176 -12.36 -7.83 3.52
N SER A 177 -12.91 -7.89 2.32
CA SER A 177 -14.36 -7.77 2.10
C SER A 177 -15.01 -9.14 2.30
N LEU A 178 -15.93 -9.22 3.24
CA LEU A 178 -16.72 -10.43 3.48
C LEU A 178 -17.89 -10.52 2.52
N LYS A 179 -18.44 -11.73 2.32
CA LYS A 179 -19.66 -11.96 1.51
C LYS A 179 -20.88 -11.18 2.02
N SER A 180 -20.89 -10.82 3.30
CA SER A 180 -21.93 -9.98 3.93
C SER A 180 -21.85 -8.50 3.54
N GLY A 181 -20.85 -8.08 2.76
CA GLY A 181 -20.59 -6.67 2.44
C GLY A 181 -19.85 -5.91 3.55
N LYS A 182 -19.56 -6.54 4.70
CA LYS A 182 -18.75 -5.96 5.77
C LYS A 182 -17.27 -6.01 5.39
N HIS A 183 -16.55 -4.92 5.65
CA HIS A 183 -15.10 -4.84 5.47
C HIS A 183 -14.39 -5.04 6.82
N LEU A 184 -13.43 -5.97 6.86
CA LEU A 184 -12.52 -6.15 7.99
C LEU A 184 -11.16 -5.58 7.66
N THR A 185 -10.49 -4.99 8.65
CA THR A 185 -9.14 -4.47 8.51
C THR A 185 -8.19 -5.36 9.32
N LEU A 186 -7.32 -6.10 8.63
CA LEU A 186 -6.30 -6.96 9.25
C LEU A 186 -5.06 -6.13 9.53
N GLY A 187 -4.64 -6.03 10.79
CA GLY A 187 -3.48 -5.22 11.18
C GLY A 187 -2.80 -5.70 12.46
N LEU A 188 -1.90 -4.88 12.99
CA LEU A 188 -1.17 -5.17 14.23
C LEU A 188 -2.02 -4.82 15.46
N ARG A 189 -2.07 -5.73 16.44
CA ARG A 189 -2.70 -5.48 17.74
C ARG A 189 -1.67 -4.95 18.73
N GLN A 190 -2.03 -3.91 19.48
CA GLN A 190 -1.22 -3.44 20.59
C GLN A 190 -1.46 -4.35 21.80
N VAL A 191 -0.36 -4.74 22.45
CA VAL A 191 -0.35 -5.51 23.70
C VAL A 191 0.24 -4.65 24.80
N ALA A 192 -0.37 -4.73 25.99
CA ALA A 192 0.00 -3.89 27.13
C ALA A 192 1.32 -4.32 27.81
N GLY A 193 1.74 -5.56 27.58
CA GLY A 193 2.88 -6.21 28.21
C GLY A 193 3.62 -7.14 27.25
N GLY A 194 4.81 -7.57 27.67
CA GLY A 194 5.69 -8.45 26.89
C GLY A 194 5.81 -9.87 27.46
N ASP A 195 4.97 -10.25 28.42
CA ASP A 195 4.92 -11.58 29.00
C ASP A 195 4.00 -12.53 28.21
N ALA A 196 4.17 -13.84 28.43
CA ALA A 196 3.49 -14.87 27.66
C ALA A 196 1.98 -14.90 27.87
N GLU A 197 1.50 -14.57 29.08
CA GLU A 197 0.07 -14.55 29.39
C GLU A 197 -0.62 -13.39 28.68
N THR A 198 -0.03 -12.20 28.72
CA THR A 198 -0.53 -11.03 27.99
C THR A 198 -0.61 -11.32 26.48
N TYR A 199 0.40 -11.97 25.90
CA TYR A 199 0.35 -12.39 24.50
C TYR A 199 -0.76 -13.41 24.23
N LEU A 200 -0.96 -14.40 25.13
CA LEU A 200 -2.00 -15.41 24.96
C LEU A 200 -3.39 -14.78 25.02
N THR A 201 -3.64 -13.87 25.96
CA THR A 201 -4.90 -13.14 26.07
C THR A 201 -5.18 -12.37 24.79
N ALA A 202 -4.21 -11.58 24.31
CA ALA A 202 -4.37 -10.83 23.07
C ALA A 202 -4.54 -11.74 21.84
N PHE A 203 -3.91 -12.93 21.84
CA PHE A 203 -4.10 -13.95 20.83
C PHE A 203 -5.54 -14.49 20.84
N LYS A 204 -6.05 -14.93 22.01
CA LYS A 204 -7.42 -15.42 22.19
C LYS A 204 -8.44 -14.39 21.72
N GLU A 205 -8.33 -13.15 22.18
CA GLU A 205 -9.21 -12.06 21.75
C GLU A 205 -9.16 -11.79 20.24
N SER A 206 -8.00 -12.03 19.59
CA SER A 206 -7.86 -11.86 18.14
C SER A 206 -8.55 -12.97 17.38
N ILE A 207 -8.39 -14.22 17.84
CA ILE A 207 -9.09 -15.38 17.26
C ILE A 207 -10.60 -15.25 17.46
N ASP A 208 -11.06 -14.85 18.64
CA ASP A 208 -12.48 -14.65 18.93
C ASP A 208 -13.09 -13.55 18.05
N SER A 209 -12.35 -12.46 17.86
CA SER A 209 -12.77 -11.37 16.96
C SER A 209 -12.88 -11.84 15.50
N LEU A 210 -11.97 -12.71 15.06
CA LEU A 210 -12.02 -13.32 13.73
C LEU A 210 -13.21 -14.27 13.61
N ALA A 211 -13.44 -15.14 14.59
CA ALA A 211 -14.55 -16.08 14.59
C ALA A 211 -15.92 -15.37 14.58
N ALA A 212 -16.07 -14.32 15.40
CA ALA A 212 -17.27 -13.47 15.44
C ALA A 212 -17.51 -12.69 14.14
N ALA A 213 -16.49 -12.54 13.29
CA ALA A 213 -16.65 -11.95 11.98
C ALA A 213 -17.09 -12.95 10.91
N ILE A 214 -16.90 -14.26 11.15
CA ILE A 214 -17.27 -15.34 10.23
C ILE A 214 -18.71 -15.80 10.49
N THR A 215 -19.09 -15.99 11.76
CA THR A 215 -20.43 -16.41 12.16
C THR A 215 -20.98 -15.56 13.31
N SER A 216 -22.31 -15.45 13.36
CA SER A 216 -23.05 -14.85 14.48
C SER A 216 -23.64 -15.89 15.44
N ALA A 217 -23.57 -17.18 15.11
CA ALA A 217 -24.06 -18.25 15.97
C ALA A 217 -22.99 -18.66 16.99
N GLU A 218 -23.31 -18.60 18.29
CA GLU A 218 -22.32 -18.85 19.35
C GLU A 218 -21.82 -20.30 19.36
N GLU A 219 -22.69 -21.26 19.01
CA GLU A 219 -22.36 -22.68 18.89
C GLU A 219 -21.31 -22.91 17.79
N GLU A 220 -21.53 -22.35 16.59
CA GLU A 220 -20.58 -22.42 15.47
C GLU A 220 -19.28 -21.68 15.75
N LYS A 221 -19.34 -20.58 16.51
CA LYS A 221 -18.17 -19.76 16.84
C LYS A 221 -17.13 -20.57 17.60
N SER A 222 -17.54 -21.41 18.54
CA SER A 222 -16.64 -22.30 19.29
C SER A 222 -15.84 -23.24 18.38
N VAL A 223 -16.51 -23.85 17.40
CA VAL A 223 -15.91 -24.75 16.40
C VAL A 223 -14.95 -23.99 15.49
N ILE A 224 -15.31 -22.76 15.09
CA ILE A 224 -14.44 -21.91 14.27
C ILE A 224 -13.19 -21.49 15.05
N VAL A 225 -13.32 -21.11 16.34
CA VAL A 225 -12.17 -20.81 17.20
C VAL A 225 -11.23 -22.02 17.28
N ALA A 226 -11.77 -23.20 17.57
CA ALA A 226 -11.00 -24.44 17.61
C ALA A 226 -10.29 -24.75 16.28
N SER A 227 -11.00 -24.57 15.16
CA SER A 227 -10.44 -24.73 13.81
C SER A 227 -9.32 -23.72 13.51
N LEU A 228 -9.52 -22.44 13.84
CA LEU A 228 -8.52 -21.39 13.64
C LEU A 228 -7.26 -21.67 14.47
N VAL A 229 -7.40 -21.97 15.76
CA VAL A 229 -6.25 -22.23 16.64
C VAL A 229 -5.48 -23.49 16.19
N SER A 230 -6.18 -24.58 15.88
CA SER A 230 -5.55 -25.85 15.46
C SER A 230 -4.83 -25.79 14.11
N SER A 231 -5.29 -24.88 13.22
CA SER A 231 -4.68 -24.63 11.91
C SER A 231 -3.30 -23.97 12.00
N ILE A 232 -2.99 -23.26 13.09
CA ILE A 232 -1.71 -22.59 13.27
C ILE A 232 -0.68 -23.63 13.65
N LYS A 233 0.26 -23.96 12.76
CA LYS A 233 1.27 -24.99 13.05
C LYS A 233 2.51 -24.46 13.74
N CYS A 234 2.85 -23.20 13.47
CA CYS A 234 4.09 -22.63 13.93
C CYS A 234 3.94 -21.14 14.21
N LEU A 235 4.74 -20.63 15.13
CA LEU A 235 4.81 -19.20 15.45
C LEU A 235 6.26 -18.73 15.42
N MET A 236 6.43 -17.47 15.04
CA MET A 236 7.70 -16.78 15.04
C MET A 236 7.60 -15.56 15.95
N SER A 237 8.47 -15.50 16.94
CA SER A 237 8.59 -14.38 17.88
C SER A 237 10.03 -13.90 17.97
N ASP A 238 10.21 -12.60 18.16
CA ASP A 238 11.50 -11.99 18.46
C ASP A 238 11.86 -12.05 19.96
N GLN A 239 10.95 -12.56 20.80
CA GLN A 239 11.12 -12.76 22.24
C GLN A 239 11.32 -14.24 22.59
N ALA A 240 12.45 -14.86 22.23
CA ALA A 240 12.64 -16.32 22.45
C ALA A 240 12.40 -16.79 23.89
N ALA A 241 12.81 -16.00 24.90
CA ALA A 241 12.60 -16.34 26.30
C ALA A 241 11.11 -16.45 26.65
N VAL A 242 10.27 -15.60 26.06
CA VAL A 242 8.81 -15.59 26.25
C VAL A 242 8.15 -16.64 25.38
N ASN A 243 8.69 -16.89 24.18
CA ASN A 243 8.11 -17.79 23.19
C ASN A 243 7.98 -19.23 23.70
N GLY A 244 8.95 -19.70 24.50
CA GLY A 244 8.87 -21.04 25.10
C GLY A 244 7.69 -21.17 26.07
N VAL A 245 7.47 -20.17 26.93
CA VAL A 245 6.33 -20.15 27.85
C VAL A 245 5.02 -20.00 27.08
N PHE A 246 4.98 -19.08 26.11
CA PHE A 246 3.81 -18.86 25.26
C PHE A 246 3.40 -20.10 24.47
N ASN A 247 4.35 -20.83 23.87
CA ASN A 247 4.06 -22.05 23.13
C ASN A 247 3.47 -23.15 24.03
N ARG A 248 3.93 -23.26 25.29
CA ARG A 248 3.32 -24.18 26.26
C ARG A 248 1.88 -23.79 26.59
N LEU A 249 1.62 -22.50 26.83
CA LEU A 249 0.27 -22.00 27.11
C LEU A 249 -0.66 -22.19 25.91
N LEU A 250 -0.15 -21.98 24.69
CA LEU A 250 -0.92 -22.21 23.47
C LEU A 250 -1.17 -23.70 23.22
N ALA A 251 -0.21 -24.57 23.54
CA ALA A 251 -0.38 -26.02 23.47
C ALA A 251 -1.50 -26.48 24.42
N GLN A 252 -1.50 -26.02 25.67
CA GLN A 252 -2.59 -26.29 26.62
C GLN A 252 -3.94 -25.81 26.08
N PHE A 253 -3.98 -24.59 25.51
CA PHE A 253 -5.20 -24.07 24.91
C PHE A 253 -5.66 -24.88 23.69
N ARG A 254 -4.75 -25.47 22.91
CA ARG A 254 -5.11 -26.38 21.81
C ARG A 254 -5.69 -27.69 22.33
N GLU A 255 -5.07 -28.26 23.36
CA GLU A 255 -5.51 -29.50 23.99
C GLU A 255 -6.96 -29.38 24.48
N GLU A 256 -7.34 -28.23 25.04
CA GLU A 256 -8.72 -27.92 25.43
C GLU A 256 -9.70 -27.87 24.23
N LEU A 257 -9.23 -27.45 23.05
CA LEU A 257 -10.07 -27.19 21.87
C LEU A 257 -10.15 -28.38 20.90
N LEU A 258 -9.11 -29.20 20.79
CA LEU A 258 -9.01 -30.28 19.80
C LEU A 258 -10.14 -31.33 19.86
N PRO A 259 -10.64 -31.75 21.05
CA PRO A 259 -11.76 -32.68 21.13
C PRO A 259 -13.03 -32.19 20.43
N SER A 260 -13.24 -30.87 20.34
CA SER A 260 -14.41 -30.29 19.69
C SER A 260 -14.40 -30.39 18.15
N ILE A 261 -13.21 -30.60 17.56
CA ILE A 261 -13.01 -30.62 16.10
C ILE A 261 -12.55 -32.00 15.59
N ILE A 262 -12.02 -32.85 16.46
CA ILE A 262 -11.58 -34.21 16.15
C ILE A 262 -12.37 -35.14 17.09
N PRO A 263 -13.50 -35.72 16.66
CA PRO A 263 -14.36 -36.55 17.50
C PRO A 263 -13.64 -37.75 18.14
N GLU A 264 -12.59 -38.25 17.49
CA GLU A 264 -11.79 -39.39 17.92
C GLU A 264 -10.54 -38.98 18.71
N PHE A 265 -10.38 -37.71 19.10
CA PHE A 265 -9.17 -37.20 19.74
C PHE A 265 -8.77 -38.02 20.98
N ASP A 266 -9.74 -38.31 21.86
CA ASP A 266 -9.51 -39.09 23.09
C ASP A 266 -9.18 -40.56 22.82
N SER A 267 -9.48 -41.06 21.62
CA SER A 267 -9.17 -42.43 21.19
C SER A 267 -7.80 -42.57 20.50
N LEU A 268 -7.15 -41.43 20.19
CA LEU A 268 -5.79 -41.41 19.63
C LEU A 268 -4.75 -41.84 20.67
N SER A 269 -3.60 -42.31 20.21
CA SER A 269 -2.47 -42.55 21.11
C SER A 269 -1.94 -41.24 21.69
N THR A 270 -1.29 -41.31 22.85
CA THR A 270 -0.66 -40.14 23.48
C THR A 270 0.33 -39.45 22.53
N ASP A 271 1.08 -40.21 21.72
CA ASP A 271 1.99 -39.64 20.73
C ASP A 271 1.26 -38.86 19.62
N GLN A 272 0.11 -39.37 19.16
CA GLN A 272 -0.70 -38.70 18.14
C GLN A 272 -1.37 -37.43 18.70
N GLN A 273 -1.90 -37.48 19.92
CA GLN A 273 -2.43 -36.31 20.61
C GLN A 273 -1.35 -35.24 20.77
N GLN A 274 -0.17 -35.65 21.22
CA GLN A 274 0.97 -34.75 21.40
C GLN A 274 1.38 -34.08 20.07
N GLN A 275 1.43 -34.82 18.96
CA GLN A 275 1.75 -34.25 17.64
C GLN A 275 0.72 -33.22 17.16
N LEU A 276 -0.56 -33.36 17.55
CA LEU A 276 -1.62 -32.41 17.20
C LEU A 276 -1.59 -31.14 18.08
N VAL A 277 -1.15 -31.29 19.33
CA VAL A 277 -1.01 -30.23 20.32
C VAL A 277 0.29 -29.42 20.14
N GLU A 278 1.37 -30.09 19.72
CA GLU A 278 2.70 -29.51 19.64
C GLU A 278 2.77 -28.36 18.62
N MET A 279 3.47 -27.29 19.03
CA MET A 279 3.67 -26.09 18.23
C MET A 279 5.10 -26.05 17.69
N GLY A 280 5.23 -25.86 16.38
CA GLY A 280 6.52 -25.60 15.76
C GLY A 280 7.12 -24.31 16.29
N THR A 281 8.33 -24.39 16.84
CA THR A 281 9.06 -23.23 17.35
C THR A 281 10.04 -22.74 16.29
N PHE A 282 9.67 -21.70 15.55
CA PHE A 282 10.62 -21.01 14.69
C PHE A 282 11.32 -19.91 15.46
N ALA A 283 12.56 -20.18 15.84
CA ALA A 283 13.47 -19.16 16.32
C ALA A 283 14.08 -18.42 15.13
N CYS A 284 14.09 -17.08 15.16
CA CYS A 284 14.85 -16.34 14.17
C CYS A 284 16.34 -16.76 14.20
N ARG A 285 17.04 -16.76 13.06
CA ARG A 285 18.45 -17.22 12.96
C ARG A 285 19.39 -16.53 13.97
N MET A 286 19.04 -15.34 14.43
CA MET A 286 19.78 -14.62 15.47
C MET A 286 19.76 -15.35 16.82
N HIS A 287 18.69 -16.07 17.17
CA HIS A 287 18.60 -16.81 18.43
C HIS A 287 19.60 -17.96 18.52
N LEU A 288 19.97 -18.59 17.40
CA LEU A 288 21.05 -19.58 17.38
C LEU A 288 22.35 -18.94 17.89
N LEU A 289 22.69 -17.76 17.37
CA LEU A 289 23.88 -17.02 17.77
C LEU A 289 23.78 -16.51 19.21
N VAL A 290 22.60 -16.02 19.63
CA VAL A 290 22.34 -15.59 21.01
C VAL A 290 22.53 -16.76 21.99
N ASN A 291 22.08 -17.96 21.64
CA ASN A 291 22.21 -19.16 22.48
C ASN A 291 23.65 -19.71 22.52
N MET A 292 24.47 -19.43 21.51
CA MET A 292 25.90 -19.78 21.52
C MET A 292 26.71 -18.89 22.47
N GLU A 293 26.27 -17.65 22.75
CA GLU A 293 27.02 -16.71 23.59
C GLU A 293 27.27 -17.20 25.02
N PRO A 294 26.26 -17.73 25.75
CA PRO A 294 26.50 -18.25 27.09
C PRO A 294 27.42 -19.47 27.09
N ALA A 295 27.33 -20.32 26.06
CA ALA A 295 28.20 -21.48 25.92
C ALA A 295 29.66 -21.06 25.68
N ALA A 296 29.89 -20.13 24.76
CA ALA A 296 31.21 -19.56 24.51
C ALA A 296 31.78 -18.85 25.75
N ALA A 297 30.95 -18.06 26.46
CA ALA A 297 31.35 -17.39 27.68
C ALA A 297 31.76 -18.37 28.79
N ARG A 298 31.01 -19.48 28.97
CA ARG A 298 31.37 -20.54 29.93
C ARG A 298 32.66 -21.25 29.54
N ALA A 299 32.83 -21.58 28.25
CA ALA A 299 34.05 -22.24 27.77
C ALA A 299 35.29 -21.34 28.00
N LEU A 300 35.19 -20.04 27.69
CA LEU A 300 36.25 -19.08 27.95
C LEU A 300 36.53 -18.93 29.45
N HIS A 301 35.49 -18.93 30.29
CA HIS A 301 35.67 -18.87 31.74
C HIS A 301 36.40 -20.10 32.28
N VAL A 302 36.06 -21.31 31.82
CA VAL A 302 36.78 -22.54 32.17
C VAL A 302 38.23 -22.46 31.73
N LEU A 303 38.49 -21.98 30.51
CA LEU A 303 39.85 -21.78 30.01
C LEU A 303 40.63 -20.79 30.90
N ASP A 304 40.01 -19.67 31.29
CA ASP A 304 40.63 -18.70 32.19
C ASP A 304 40.98 -19.33 33.55
N ILE A 305 40.09 -20.16 34.12
CA ILE A 305 40.36 -20.92 35.35
C ILE A 305 41.55 -21.84 35.14
N THR A 306 41.53 -22.68 34.10
CA THR A 306 42.61 -23.65 33.82
C THR A 306 43.96 -22.99 33.57
N LEU A 307 44.00 -21.83 32.91
CA LEU A 307 45.24 -21.10 32.65
C LEU A 307 45.76 -20.34 33.89
N SER A 308 44.87 -20.00 34.83
CA SER A 308 45.21 -19.22 36.02
C SER A 308 45.40 -20.05 37.28
N GLU A 309 45.08 -21.35 37.26
CA GLU A 309 45.42 -22.31 38.30
C GLU A 309 46.93 -22.24 38.61
N GLY A 310 47.26 -21.58 39.73
CA GLY A 310 48.62 -21.40 40.24
C GLY A 310 49.18 -19.97 40.21
N THR A 311 48.56 -18.99 39.54
CA THR A 311 49.19 -17.66 39.34
C THR A 311 48.42 -16.45 39.88
N ASN A 312 47.09 -16.49 40.09
CA ASN A 312 46.41 -15.40 40.81
C ASN A 312 44.99 -15.78 41.33
N PRO A 313 44.76 -15.90 42.65
CA PRO A 313 43.44 -16.22 43.20
C PRO A 313 42.41 -15.09 43.05
N HIS A 314 42.85 -13.84 42.84
CA HIS A 314 41.94 -12.68 42.78
C HIS A 314 41.33 -12.43 41.39
N SER A 315 41.85 -13.02 40.32
CA SER A 315 41.26 -12.90 38.97
C SER A 315 39.96 -13.71 38.80
N LEU A 316 39.70 -14.66 39.71
CA LEU A 316 38.71 -15.72 39.55
C LEU A 316 37.37 -15.49 40.28
N HIS A 317 37.24 -14.44 41.09
CA HIS A 317 36.01 -14.20 41.88
C HIS A 317 34.82 -13.68 41.08
N SER A 318 34.90 -13.62 39.76
CA SER A 318 33.81 -13.14 38.90
C SER A 318 33.40 -14.22 37.93
N GLU A 319 32.09 -14.46 37.84
CA GLU A 319 31.44 -15.34 36.86
C GLU A 319 31.66 -14.91 35.39
N GLU A 320 32.32 -13.76 35.16
CA GLU A 320 32.62 -13.22 33.84
C GLU A 320 34.03 -13.63 33.39
N ALA A 321 34.12 -14.34 32.25
CA ALA A 321 35.37 -14.65 31.57
C ALA A 321 36.23 -13.39 31.35
N GLY A 322 37.54 -13.51 31.55
CA GLY A 322 38.55 -12.47 31.37
C GLY A 322 38.48 -11.83 29.98
N THR A 323 38.33 -12.64 28.94
CA THR A 323 38.13 -12.15 27.57
C THR A 323 36.96 -11.17 27.46
N ARG A 324 35.80 -11.53 28.05
CA ARG A 324 34.60 -10.69 28.04
C ARG A 324 34.80 -9.42 28.86
N ARG A 325 35.52 -9.52 29.97
CA ARG A 325 35.89 -8.39 30.82
C ARG A 325 36.77 -7.39 30.07
N VAL A 326 37.77 -7.86 29.32
CA VAL A 326 38.64 -7.02 28.49
C VAL A 326 37.82 -6.29 27.43
N ILE A 327 36.93 -7.00 26.72
CA ILE A 327 36.04 -6.40 25.71
C ILE A 327 35.18 -5.30 26.33
N ARG A 328 34.56 -5.57 27.49
CA ARG A 328 33.74 -4.60 28.21
C ARG A 328 34.55 -3.39 28.66
N THR A 329 35.74 -3.61 29.21
CA THR A 329 36.64 -2.54 29.68
C THR A 329 37.10 -1.68 28.52
N ALA A 330 37.54 -2.27 27.40
CA ALA A 330 37.94 -1.53 26.22
C ALA A 330 36.77 -0.68 25.65
N ALA A 331 35.58 -1.26 25.55
CA ALA A 331 34.39 -0.52 25.12
C ALA A 331 34.02 0.61 26.10
N ALA A 332 34.22 0.42 27.40
CA ALA A 332 33.98 1.45 28.41
C ALA A 332 35.04 2.56 28.39
N LEU A 333 36.28 2.24 28.03
CA LEU A 333 37.41 3.16 27.96
C LEU A 333 37.38 4.03 26.70
N PHE A 334 37.12 3.41 25.55
CA PHE A 334 37.30 4.02 24.23
C PHE A 334 36.01 4.56 23.61
N THR A 335 34.85 4.48 24.27
CA THR A 335 33.58 5.02 23.70
C THR A 335 33.03 6.18 24.52
N ARG A 336 32.46 7.18 23.85
CA ARG A 336 31.98 8.45 24.46
C ARG A 336 30.90 8.28 25.53
N ARG A 337 30.14 7.19 25.51
CA ARG A 337 29.12 6.86 26.52
C ARG A 337 29.57 5.73 27.47
N GLY A 338 30.86 5.41 27.47
CA GLY A 338 31.48 4.46 28.38
C GLY A 338 31.58 5.00 29.81
N SER A 339 32.53 4.47 30.60
CA SER A 339 32.72 4.96 31.98
C SER A 339 33.23 6.39 31.95
N ALA A 340 32.42 7.35 32.40
CA ALA A 340 32.82 8.76 32.48
C ALA A 340 34.04 8.99 33.38
N VAL A 341 34.32 8.04 34.28
CA VAL A 341 35.46 8.08 35.21
C VAL A 341 36.75 7.55 34.57
N ALA A 342 36.65 6.67 33.56
CA ALA A 342 37.81 6.06 32.91
C ALA A 342 38.09 6.61 31.51
N GLY A 343 37.10 7.26 30.87
CA GLY A 343 37.07 7.45 29.42
C GLY A 343 38.21 8.28 28.84
N ALA A 344 38.91 7.71 27.86
CA ALA A 344 39.82 8.40 26.96
C ALA A 344 39.26 8.52 25.51
N PRO A 345 37.93 8.61 25.26
CA PRO A 345 37.39 8.46 23.91
C PRO A 345 37.84 9.57 22.97
N ASP A 346 37.96 10.80 23.45
CA ASP A 346 38.39 11.93 22.62
C ASP A 346 39.88 11.81 22.27
N MET A 347 40.73 11.43 23.24
CA MET A 347 42.16 11.18 23.01
C MET A 347 42.38 10.00 22.07
N TRP A 348 41.62 8.92 22.26
CA TRP A 348 41.62 7.74 21.40
C TRP A 348 41.20 8.09 19.96
N GLU A 349 40.12 8.86 19.78
CA GLU A 349 39.69 9.31 18.45
C GLU A 349 40.75 10.20 17.77
N VAL A 350 41.45 11.06 18.54
CA VAL A 350 42.56 11.88 18.02
C VAL A 350 43.74 11.00 17.62
N PHE A 351 44.12 10.02 18.45
CA PHE A 351 45.17 9.06 18.15
C PHE A 351 44.90 8.29 16.85
N LEU A 352 43.70 7.73 16.70
CA LEU A 352 43.30 7.00 15.49
C LEU A 352 43.30 7.88 14.25
N ARG A 353 42.97 9.17 14.37
CA ARG A 353 43.09 10.12 13.25
C ARG A 353 44.55 10.33 12.85
N GLY A 354 45.45 10.41 13.81
CA GLY A 354 46.90 10.54 13.58
C GLY A 354 47.50 9.36 12.82
N LYS A 355 46.95 8.15 12.97
CA LYS A 355 47.39 6.93 12.26
C LYS A 355 46.77 6.71 10.87
N GLY A 356 46.09 7.71 10.30
CA GLY A 356 45.52 7.61 8.95
C GLY A 356 44.00 7.52 8.92
N GLN A 357 43.32 8.34 9.74
CA GLN A 357 41.85 8.48 9.76
C GLN A 357 41.08 7.19 10.07
N GLN A 358 41.62 6.31 10.90
CA GLN A 358 40.87 5.13 11.32
C GLN A 358 39.67 5.52 12.17
N LYS A 359 38.53 4.88 11.91
CA LYS A 359 37.31 5.10 12.68
C LYS A 359 37.32 4.18 13.90
N ASN A 360 36.97 4.72 15.06
CA ASN A 360 36.67 3.88 16.22
C ASN A 360 35.46 2.98 15.92
N HIS A 361 35.69 1.66 15.95
CA HIS A 361 34.67 0.64 15.66
C HIS A 361 33.97 0.11 16.91
N LEU A 362 34.50 0.43 18.09
CA LEU A 362 33.88 0.06 19.36
C LEU A 362 32.56 0.79 19.54
N VAL A 363 31.55 0.07 20.02
CA VAL A 363 30.25 0.61 20.40
C VAL A 363 30.09 0.56 21.91
N THR A 364 29.35 1.51 22.46
CA THR A 364 29.14 1.57 23.90
C THR A 364 28.52 0.29 24.42
N TYR A 365 29.15 -0.32 25.41
CA TYR A 365 28.69 -1.55 26.03
C TYR A 365 27.38 -1.30 26.81
N HIS A 366 26.29 -1.96 26.41
CA HIS A 366 24.97 -1.83 27.07
C HIS A 366 24.47 -3.19 27.53
N GLY A 367 24.71 -3.53 28.79
CA GLY A 367 24.29 -4.80 29.40
C GLY A 367 24.90 -6.03 28.74
N ARG A 368 24.33 -7.21 29.00
CA ARG A 368 24.80 -8.51 28.47
C ARG A 368 24.23 -8.83 27.07
N ARG A 369 24.15 -7.84 26.18
CA ARG A 369 23.60 -8.07 24.83
C ARG A 369 24.65 -8.73 23.94
N MET A 370 24.36 -9.95 23.49
CA MET A 370 25.23 -10.76 22.64
C MET A 370 25.74 -9.99 21.42
N ASN A 371 24.86 -9.33 20.66
CA ASN A 371 25.25 -8.59 19.46
C ASN A 371 26.27 -7.47 19.74
N ILE A 372 26.16 -6.79 20.89
CA ILE A 372 27.11 -5.75 21.31
C ILE A 372 28.43 -6.38 21.74
N SER A 373 28.39 -7.50 22.46
CA SER A 373 29.59 -8.21 22.93
C SER A 373 30.43 -8.70 21.75
N PHE A 374 29.82 -9.36 20.75
CA PHE A 374 30.54 -9.83 19.57
C PHE A 374 31.04 -8.69 18.68
N GLN A 375 30.24 -7.63 18.50
CA GLN A 375 30.68 -6.46 17.75
C GLN A 375 31.91 -5.80 18.41
N ASN A 376 31.88 -5.65 19.74
CA ASN A 376 33.01 -5.09 20.47
C ASN A 376 34.21 -6.03 20.54
N ALA A 377 34.00 -7.35 20.55
CA ALA A 377 35.08 -8.32 20.44
C ALA A 377 35.82 -8.16 19.09
N LEU A 378 35.06 -8.09 18.00
CA LEU A 378 35.63 -7.88 16.66
C LEU A 378 36.31 -6.52 16.54
N ALA A 379 35.69 -5.46 17.06
CA ALA A 379 36.27 -4.13 17.03
C ALA A 379 37.54 -4.03 17.89
N LEU A 380 37.58 -4.67 19.05
CA LEU A 380 38.77 -4.74 19.89
C LEU A 380 39.89 -5.52 19.20
N TYR A 381 39.57 -6.65 18.56
CA TYR A 381 40.54 -7.41 17.78
C TYR A 381 41.11 -6.58 16.63
N PHE A 382 40.26 -5.86 15.89
CA PHE A 382 40.68 -4.94 14.84
C PHE A 382 41.60 -3.83 15.37
N HIS A 383 41.24 -3.24 16.52
CA HIS A 383 41.98 -2.15 17.15
C HIS A 383 43.07 -2.63 18.12
N TRP A 384 43.48 -3.91 18.09
CA TRP A 384 44.33 -4.47 19.15
C TRP A 384 45.70 -3.78 19.23
N GLU A 385 46.38 -3.64 18.10
CA GLU A 385 47.69 -2.98 18.01
C GLU A 385 47.59 -1.48 18.32
N ASP A 386 46.54 -0.84 17.84
CA ASP A 386 46.31 0.58 18.11
C ASP A 386 46.03 0.83 19.59
N ALA A 387 45.22 -0.02 20.22
CA ALA A 387 44.89 0.09 21.64
C ALA A 387 46.13 -0.18 22.51
N THR A 388 46.98 -1.15 22.14
CA THR A 388 48.23 -1.40 22.87
C THR A 388 49.24 -0.28 22.68
N SER A 389 49.38 0.27 21.47
CA SER A 389 50.21 1.45 21.20
C SER A 389 49.74 2.67 21.99
N PHE A 390 48.43 2.94 22.01
CA PHE A 390 47.85 4.08 22.72
C PHE A 390 47.98 3.97 24.25
N LEU A 391 47.98 2.76 24.80
CA LEU A 391 48.11 2.54 26.25
C LEU A 391 49.57 2.47 26.72
N ALA A 392 50.52 2.35 25.79
CA ALA A 392 51.95 2.34 26.09
C ALA A 392 52.56 3.76 26.10
N ASP A 393 51.93 4.68 25.37
CA ASP A 393 52.20 6.13 25.39
C ASP A 393 51.57 6.79 26.63
#